data_AF-A0A371F5I8-F1
#
_entry.id   AF-A0A371F5I8-F1
#
_cell.length_a   1.000
_cell.length_b   1.000
_cell.length_c   1.000
_cell.angle_alpha   90.00
_cell.angle_beta   90.00
_cell.angle_gamma   90.00
#
_symmetry.space_group_name_H-M   'P 1'
#
loop_
_entity.id
_entity.type
_entity.pdbx_description
1 polymer ?
#
loop_
_entity_poly.entity_id
_entity_poly.type
_entity_poly.pdbx_seq_one_letter_code
_entity_poly.pdbx_strand_id
1 'polypeptide(L)'
;MANKGFEKMEQKENHGGRKKGGLITMPFIFANEICEKLAVVGFNTNMISYLTTQLHMPLTKAANTLTNFSGTASLTPLLGAFIADSFAGKFWTVTGASIIYQIGMISLTLSAVLPQFRPPPCKGEEVCQEASAGQLAVLYVSLLLGALGSGGIRPCIVAFGADQFDESDPKQTTRTWTYFNWYYFVMGAAILVAVTVLVYIQDNIGWGLGLGIPTIAMFISIIAFIVGYPLYRNLNLAGSPFTRLMQVAVAAFRKRKLPNVSHPGLLYQNHELDESISFGGNLLHSEQMKFLDKAAIVTEEDDSGKAPNLWRLNTVHRVEELKSIIRMGPIWASGILLITAYAQQNTFSLQQAKTMDRHLTKTFQIPAGSMSVFTILTMLTTTAFYDRVFVKVARRFTGLDRGISFLHRMGIGFVISILATLVAGFVEIKRKKAAIAHGLFDHQHATIPIKVFWLVPQYSLHGMAEAFMSIGHLEFFYDQAPESMRSTAMALFWTAISVGNYVSTLLVTLVHKFSAGPNGSNWLPDNNLNKGKLEYFYWLITILQFINLIYYLICAKLYTYKPIQVHDKGDSNLEGNQIELAITV
;
A
#
# COMPACT_ATOMS: atom_id res chain seq x y z
N MET A 1 -5.49 18.09 -51.10
CA MET A 1 -5.78 16.79 -50.44
C MET A 1 -6.00 16.90 -48.92
N ALA A 2 -6.21 18.10 -48.36
CA ALA A 2 -6.29 18.34 -46.92
C ALA A 2 -7.71 18.26 -46.31
N ASN A 3 -8.77 18.19 -47.11
CA ASN A 3 -10.15 18.23 -46.60
C ASN A 3 -10.82 16.86 -46.32
N LYS A 4 -10.14 15.73 -46.55
CA LYS A 4 -10.69 14.38 -46.24
C LYS A 4 -10.28 13.83 -44.87
N GLY A 5 -9.45 14.57 -44.12
CA GLY A 5 -9.03 14.19 -42.76
C GLY A 5 -10.00 14.64 -41.67
N PHE A 6 -10.66 15.78 -41.86
CA PHE A 6 -11.57 16.37 -40.86
C PHE A 6 -12.89 15.60 -40.74
N GLU A 7 -13.48 15.13 -41.85
CA GLU A 7 -14.73 14.35 -41.82
C GLU A 7 -14.59 12.97 -41.14
N LYS A 8 -13.36 12.42 -41.03
CA LYS A 8 -13.11 11.15 -40.33
C LYS A 8 -12.93 11.30 -38.82
N MET A 9 -12.69 12.51 -38.30
CA MET A 9 -12.66 12.76 -36.86
C MET A 9 -14.07 13.04 -36.31
N GLU A 10 -14.91 13.77 -37.04
CA GLU A 10 -16.30 14.02 -36.59
C GLU A 10 -17.21 12.78 -36.65
N GLN A 11 -16.93 11.80 -37.51
CA GLN A 11 -17.75 10.58 -37.60
C GLN A 11 -17.55 9.57 -36.47
N LYS A 12 -16.61 9.78 -35.53
CA LYS A 12 -16.43 8.88 -34.37
C LYS A 12 -17.20 9.30 -33.11
N GLU A 13 -17.79 10.48 -33.08
CA GLU A 13 -18.56 10.96 -31.91
C GLU A 13 -20.06 10.60 -31.94
N ASN A 14 -20.57 10.02 -33.02
CA ASN A 14 -22.02 9.79 -33.19
C ASN A 14 -22.47 8.32 -33.18
N HIS A 15 -21.76 7.45 -32.46
CA HIS A 15 -22.31 6.15 -32.04
C HIS A 15 -22.43 6.12 -30.54
N GLY A 16 -23.67 5.91 -30.06
CA GLY A 16 -24.04 5.72 -28.66
C GLY A 16 -23.25 4.59 -27.99
N GLY A 17 -22.00 4.86 -27.66
CA GLY A 17 -21.12 3.99 -26.93
C GLY A 17 -21.65 3.86 -25.52
N ARG A 18 -21.89 2.63 -25.08
CA ARG A 18 -22.20 2.29 -23.69
C ARG A 18 -21.20 3.04 -22.78
N LYS A 19 -21.68 3.86 -21.83
CA LYS A 19 -20.82 4.57 -20.89
C LYS A 19 -19.90 3.54 -20.20
N LYS A 20 -18.58 3.70 -20.38
CA LYS A 20 -17.55 2.86 -19.75
C LYS A 20 -17.21 3.40 -18.37
N GLY A 21 -16.79 2.53 -17.45
CA GLY A 21 -16.46 2.87 -16.08
C GLY A 21 -17.66 2.90 -15.14
N GLY A 22 -17.44 3.44 -13.94
CA GLY A 22 -18.43 3.58 -12.88
C GLY A 22 -18.64 2.33 -12.04
N LEU A 23 -19.67 2.39 -11.19
CA LEU A 23 -19.98 1.38 -10.17
C LEU A 23 -20.12 -0.05 -10.71
N ILE A 24 -20.55 -0.20 -11.97
CA ILE A 24 -20.74 -1.52 -12.61
C ILE A 24 -19.43 -2.32 -12.74
N THR A 25 -18.29 -1.64 -12.72
CA THR A 25 -16.96 -2.25 -12.83
C THR A 25 -16.45 -2.78 -11.48
N MET A 26 -16.95 -2.24 -10.36
CA MET A 26 -16.43 -2.54 -9.02
C MET A 26 -16.49 -4.03 -8.65
N PRO A 27 -17.58 -4.79 -8.92
CA PRO A 27 -17.63 -6.20 -8.52
C PRO A 27 -16.51 -7.03 -9.14
N PHE A 28 -16.13 -6.75 -10.39
CA PHE A 28 -15.07 -7.46 -11.09
C PHE A 28 -13.69 -7.14 -10.51
N ILE A 29 -13.44 -5.86 -10.21
CA ILE A 29 -12.17 -5.38 -9.64
C ILE A 29 -12.02 -5.88 -8.20
N PHE A 30 -13.08 -5.76 -7.39
CA PHE A 30 -13.10 -6.25 -6.01
C PHE A 30 -13.00 -7.77 -5.93
N ALA A 31 -13.60 -8.53 -6.84
CA ALA A 31 -13.46 -9.99 -6.86
C ALA A 31 -11.99 -10.40 -7.00
N ASN A 32 -11.24 -9.76 -7.90
CA ASN A 32 -9.81 -10.04 -8.08
C ASN A 32 -9.00 -9.66 -6.82
N GLU A 33 -9.28 -8.51 -6.22
CA GLU A 33 -8.62 -8.10 -4.97
C GLU A 33 -8.91 -9.05 -3.80
N ILE A 34 -10.18 -9.43 -3.61
CA ILE A 34 -10.60 -10.36 -2.54
C ILE A 34 -9.84 -11.68 -2.69
N CYS A 35 -9.80 -12.23 -3.91
CA CYS A 35 -9.17 -13.52 -4.16
C CYS A 35 -7.66 -13.46 -3.96
N GLU A 36 -6.99 -12.38 -4.38
CA GLU A 36 -5.56 -12.17 -4.10
C GLU A 36 -5.28 -12.10 -2.60
N LYS A 37 -6.09 -11.34 -1.84
CA LYS A 37 -5.91 -11.19 -0.40
C LYS A 37 -6.16 -12.49 0.35
N LEU A 38 -7.21 -13.22 -0.02
CA LEU A 38 -7.51 -14.55 0.55
C LEU A 38 -6.33 -15.51 0.34
N ALA A 39 -5.76 -15.53 -0.86
CA ALA A 39 -4.64 -16.39 -1.20
C ALA A 39 -3.36 -15.99 -0.48
N VAL A 40 -2.90 -14.73 -0.62
CA VAL A 40 -1.63 -14.29 -0.03
C VAL A 40 -1.67 -14.31 1.49
N VAL A 41 -2.69 -13.71 2.11
CA VAL A 41 -2.73 -13.61 3.58
C VAL A 41 -3.01 -14.98 4.19
N GLY A 42 -3.91 -15.75 3.59
CA GLY A 42 -4.25 -17.07 4.06
C GLY A 42 -3.07 -18.04 4.03
N PHE A 43 -2.23 -17.97 2.99
CA PHE A 43 -1.00 -18.76 2.97
C PHE A 43 0.09 -18.20 3.89
N ASN A 44 0.36 -16.89 3.84
CA ASN A 44 1.43 -16.27 4.64
C ASN A 44 1.26 -16.46 6.14
N THR A 45 0.02 -16.36 6.63
CA THR A 45 -0.29 -16.47 8.06
C THR A 45 0.11 -17.84 8.61
N ASN A 46 -0.04 -18.90 7.81
CA ASN A 46 0.22 -20.26 8.23
C ASN A 46 1.46 -20.89 7.57
N MET A 47 2.25 -20.10 6.82
CA MET A 47 3.34 -20.63 6.03
C MET A 47 4.40 -21.32 6.90
N ILE A 48 4.73 -20.80 8.08
CA ILE A 48 5.69 -21.47 8.98
C ILE A 48 5.23 -22.90 9.29
N SER A 49 3.95 -23.08 9.62
CA SER A 49 3.37 -24.39 9.87
C SER A 49 3.53 -25.31 8.65
N TYR A 50 3.24 -24.82 7.44
CA TYR A 50 3.46 -25.60 6.21
C TYR A 50 4.92 -26.06 6.06
N LEU A 51 5.86 -25.11 6.21
CA LEU A 51 7.28 -25.38 6.02
C LEU A 51 7.83 -26.37 7.06
N THR A 52 7.38 -26.29 8.31
CA THR A 52 7.86 -27.17 9.39
C THR A 52 7.12 -28.51 9.43
N THR A 53 5.83 -28.56 9.11
CA THR A 53 5.01 -29.78 9.26
C THR A 53 4.90 -30.60 7.97
N GLN A 54 4.88 -29.96 6.80
CA GLN A 54 4.73 -30.67 5.51
C GLN A 54 6.07 -30.88 4.80
N LEU A 55 7.00 -29.93 4.95
CA LEU A 55 8.33 -30.00 4.32
C LEU A 55 9.45 -30.34 5.30
N HIS A 56 9.11 -30.52 6.59
CA HIS A 56 10.02 -30.85 7.69
C HIS A 56 11.26 -29.96 7.77
N MET A 57 11.14 -28.69 7.36
CA MET A 57 12.28 -27.77 7.46
C MET A 57 12.54 -27.36 8.90
N PRO A 58 13.81 -27.15 9.29
CA PRO A 58 14.15 -26.54 10.56
C PRO A 58 13.48 -25.18 10.71
N LEU A 59 12.97 -24.88 11.91
CA LEU A 59 12.23 -23.65 12.20
C LEU A 59 13.00 -22.38 11.80
N THR A 60 14.32 -22.36 12.01
CA THR A 60 15.19 -21.23 11.64
C THR A 60 15.21 -21.01 10.12
N LYS A 61 15.30 -22.09 9.34
CA LYS A 61 15.28 -22.04 7.88
C LYS A 61 13.90 -21.61 7.37
N ALA A 62 12.82 -22.15 7.95
CA ALA A 62 11.45 -21.78 7.62
C ALA A 62 11.16 -20.30 7.90
N ALA A 63 11.61 -19.77 9.04
CA ALA A 63 11.48 -18.36 9.40
C ALA A 63 12.23 -17.45 8.40
N ASN A 64 13.46 -17.80 8.04
CA ASN A 64 14.24 -17.05 7.05
C ASN A 64 13.57 -17.05 5.67
N THR A 65 13.00 -18.19 5.24
CA THR A 65 12.24 -18.27 3.99
C THR A 65 11.03 -17.35 4.00
N LEU A 66 10.30 -17.29 5.11
CA LEU A 66 9.15 -16.38 5.26
C LEU A 66 9.55 -14.92 5.18
N THR A 67 10.58 -14.51 5.92
CA THR A 67 11.02 -13.11 5.91
C THR A 67 11.57 -12.68 4.55
N ASN A 68 12.34 -13.55 3.89
CA ASN A 68 12.89 -13.27 2.56
C ASN A 68 11.78 -13.16 1.50
N PHE A 69 10.78 -14.06 1.56
CA PHE A 69 9.62 -14.00 0.68
C PHE A 69 8.82 -12.72 0.91
N SER A 70 8.50 -12.39 2.16
CA SER A 70 7.73 -11.18 2.49
C SER A 70 8.46 -9.90 2.07
N GLY A 71 9.78 -9.83 2.24
CA GLY A 71 10.60 -8.71 1.78
C GLY A 71 10.58 -8.60 0.25
N THR A 72 10.81 -9.72 -0.46
CA THR A 72 10.77 -9.75 -1.94
C THR A 72 9.41 -9.31 -2.47
N ALA A 73 8.32 -9.86 -1.93
CA ALA A 73 6.94 -9.52 -2.32
C ALA A 73 6.56 -8.06 -2.01
N SER A 74 7.28 -7.39 -1.10
CA SER A 74 7.04 -5.97 -0.79
C SER A 74 7.77 -5.02 -1.76
N LEU A 75 8.79 -5.50 -2.47
CA LEU A 75 9.54 -4.72 -3.48
C LEU A 75 8.99 -4.88 -4.89
N THR A 76 8.40 -6.03 -5.22
CA THR A 76 7.82 -6.31 -6.54
C THR A 76 6.72 -5.33 -6.99
N PRO A 77 5.94 -4.64 -6.11
CA PRO A 77 5.03 -3.57 -6.52
C PRO A 77 5.65 -2.46 -7.39
N LEU A 78 6.90 -2.07 -7.11
CA LEU A 78 7.57 -1.06 -7.92
C LEU A 78 7.77 -1.51 -9.38
N LEU A 79 8.14 -2.78 -9.57
CA LEU A 79 8.32 -3.36 -10.91
C LEU A 79 6.99 -3.45 -11.65
N GLY A 80 5.94 -3.91 -10.95
CA GLY A 80 4.58 -3.96 -11.48
C GLY A 80 4.08 -2.60 -11.95
N ALA A 81 4.21 -1.59 -11.09
CA ALA A 81 3.81 -0.23 -11.42
C ALA A 81 4.62 0.38 -12.57
N PHE A 82 5.94 0.13 -12.61
CA PHE A 82 6.79 0.57 -13.71
C PHE A 82 6.31 0.01 -15.06
N ILE A 83 5.98 -1.29 -15.12
CA ILE A 83 5.47 -1.96 -16.33
C ILE A 83 4.10 -1.38 -16.73
N ALA A 84 3.20 -1.18 -15.74
CA ALA A 84 1.87 -0.62 -15.97
C ALA A 84 1.92 0.80 -16.52
N ASP A 85 2.72 1.67 -15.93
CA ASP A 85 2.75 3.08 -16.31
C ASP A 85 3.62 3.32 -17.57
N SER A 86 4.58 2.45 -17.88
CA SER A 86 5.51 2.67 -19.01
C SER A 86 5.19 1.91 -20.30
N PHE A 87 4.65 0.69 -20.23
CA PHE A 87 4.61 -0.22 -21.40
C PHE A 87 3.26 -0.89 -21.66
N ALA A 88 2.69 -1.55 -20.65
CA ALA A 88 1.56 -2.46 -20.87
C ALA A 88 0.20 -1.83 -20.54
N GLY A 89 0.15 -0.86 -19.63
CA GLY A 89 -1.09 -0.31 -19.13
C GLY A 89 -1.64 -1.12 -17.96
N LYS A 90 -2.43 -0.46 -17.11
CA LYS A 90 -2.91 -1.01 -15.84
C LYS A 90 -3.69 -2.32 -16.03
N PHE A 91 -4.63 -2.37 -16.97
CA PHE A 91 -5.43 -3.57 -17.24
C PHE A 91 -4.57 -4.78 -17.66
N TRP A 92 -3.65 -4.59 -18.61
CA TRP A 92 -2.80 -5.68 -19.12
C TRP A 92 -1.77 -6.11 -18.09
N THR A 93 -1.20 -5.19 -17.32
CA THR A 93 -0.31 -5.53 -16.20
C THR A 93 -1.04 -6.36 -15.15
N VAL A 94 -2.24 -5.94 -14.72
CA VAL A 94 -3.04 -6.71 -13.75
C VAL A 94 -3.37 -8.09 -14.31
N THR A 95 -3.77 -8.19 -15.57
CA THR A 95 -4.10 -9.48 -16.21
C THR A 95 -2.89 -10.41 -16.29
N GLY A 96 -1.76 -9.94 -16.82
CA GLY A 96 -0.52 -10.72 -16.92
C GLY A 96 0.02 -11.12 -15.54
N ALA A 97 0.01 -10.20 -14.58
CA ALA A 97 0.43 -10.46 -13.21
C ALA A 97 -0.49 -11.48 -12.51
N SER A 98 -1.80 -11.43 -12.77
CA SER A 98 -2.75 -12.41 -12.21
C SER A 98 -2.56 -13.80 -12.80
N ILE A 99 -2.20 -13.92 -14.09
CA ILE A 99 -1.83 -15.21 -14.69
C ILE A 99 -0.55 -15.76 -14.05
N ILE A 100 0.49 -14.92 -13.89
CA ILE A 100 1.73 -15.32 -13.20
C ILE A 100 1.44 -15.77 -11.76
N TYR A 101 0.61 -15.01 -11.05
CA TYR A 101 0.17 -15.33 -9.70
C TYR A 101 -0.57 -16.69 -9.67
N GLN A 102 -1.47 -16.93 -10.62
CA GLN A 102 -2.23 -18.17 -10.75
C GLN A 102 -1.31 -19.37 -10.98
N ILE A 103 -0.27 -19.25 -11.81
CA ILE A 103 0.72 -20.31 -12.03
C ILE A 103 1.45 -20.63 -10.71
N GLY A 104 1.86 -19.60 -9.96
CA GLY A 104 2.46 -19.77 -8.64
C GLY A 104 1.53 -20.50 -7.66
N MET A 105 0.25 -20.12 -7.62
CA MET A 105 -0.77 -20.75 -6.76
C MET A 105 -1.08 -22.20 -7.13
N ILE A 106 -1.18 -22.51 -8.43
CA ILE A 106 -1.35 -23.88 -8.92
C ILE A 106 -0.13 -24.72 -8.54
N SER A 107 1.08 -24.21 -8.76
CA SER A 107 2.31 -24.93 -8.42
C SER A 107 2.41 -25.19 -6.91
N LEU A 108 2.05 -24.20 -6.09
CA LEU A 108 2.00 -24.34 -4.63
C LEU A 108 0.96 -25.38 -4.19
N THR A 109 -0.25 -25.34 -4.77
CA THR A 109 -1.33 -26.29 -4.46
C THR A 109 -0.96 -27.71 -4.87
N LEU A 110 -0.38 -27.88 -6.06
CA LEU A 110 0.12 -29.18 -6.52
C LEU A 110 1.22 -29.72 -5.61
N SER A 111 2.09 -28.85 -5.06
CA SER A 111 3.11 -29.25 -4.09
C SER A 111 2.51 -29.84 -2.81
N ALA A 112 1.34 -29.36 -2.39
CA ALA A 112 0.65 -29.83 -1.19
C ALA A 112 -0.22 -31.08 -1.43
N VAL A 113 -0.75 -31.27 -2.66
CA VAL A 113 -1.65 -32.37 -3.00
C VAL A 113 -0.89 -33.62 -3.44
N LEU A 114 0.16 -33.47 -4.25
CA LEU A 114 0.86 -34.61 -4.85
C LEU A 114 1.94 -35.16 -3.91
N PRO A 115 1.92 -36.46 -3.57
CA PRO A 115 2.91 -37.08 -2.67
C PRO A 115 4.36 -36.98 -3.17
N GLN A 116 4.58 -36.82 -4.48
CA GLN A 116 5.92 -36.72 -5.07
C GLN A 116 6.61 -35.39 -4.75
N PHE A 117 5.84 -34.33 -4.49
CA PHE A 117 6.35 -32.97 -4.26
C PHE A 117 6.52 -32.62 -2.78
N ARG A 118 6.30 -33.57 -1.87
CA ARG A 118 6.55 -33.42 -0.44
C ARG A 118 7.27 -34.65 0.13
N PRO A 119 8.03 -34.52 1.22
CA PRO A 119 8.59 -35.67 1.90
C PRO A 119 7.47 -36.60 2.42
N PRO A 120 7.75 -37.89 2.62
CA PRO A 120 6.79 -38.82 3.19
C PRO A 120 6.36 -38.35 4.60
N PRO A 121 5.09 -38.54 4.98
CA PRO A 121 4.60 -38.12 6.29
C PRO A 121 5.35 -38.86 7.41
N CYS A 122 5.83 -38.12 8.41
CA CYS A 122 6.51 -38.72 9.55
C CYS A 122 5.53 -39.52 10.42
N LYS A 123 5.99 -40.69 10.89
CA LYS A 123 5.27 -41.51 11.85
C LYS A 123 6.02 -41.48 13.18
N GLY A 124 5.39 -40.90 14.22
CA GLY A 124 5.91 -40.97 15.59
C GLY A 124 7.23 -40.21 15.83
N GLU A 125 8.11 -40.79 16.65
CA GLU A 125 9.36 -40.18 17.16
C GLU A 125 10.57 -40.30 16.19
N GLU A 126 10.36 -40.70 14.94
CA GLU A 126 11.45 -40.80 13.96
C GLU A 126 11.92 -39.43 13.45
N VAL A 127 13.22 -39.31 13.15
CA VAL A 127 13.79 -38.11 12.53
C VAL A 127 13.19 -37.96 11.12
N CYS A 128 12.31 -36.97 10.98
CA CYS A 128 11.66 -36.63 9.73
C CYS A 128 12.66 -36.36 8.61
N GLN A 129 12.41 -36.95 7.43
CA GLN A 129 13.17 -36.60 6.24
C GLN A 129 12.79 -35.19 5.78
N GLU A 130 13.78 -34.30 5.71
CA GLU A 130 13.61 -32.96 5.14
C GLU A 130 13.25 -33.04 3.64
N ALA A 131 12.51 -32.05 3.16
CA ALA A 131 12.19 -31.92 1.75
C ALA A 131 13.44 -31.93 0.86
N SER A 132 13.38 -32.67 -0.24
CA SER A 132 14.51 -32.76 -1.18
C SER A 132 14.75 -31.42 -1.90
N ALA A 133 15.93 -31.25 -2.49
CA ALA A 133 16.28 -30.04 -3.23
C ALA A 133 15.27 -29.72 -4.36
N GLY A 134 14.74 -30.75 -5.03
CA GLY A 134 13.72 -30.59 -6.07
C GLY A 134 12.37 -30.11 -5.51
N GLN A 135 11.95 -30.64 -4.36
CA GLN A 135 10.70 -30.24 -3.69
C GLN A 135 10.78 -28.79 -3.19
N LEU A 136 11.93 -28.41 -2.62
CA LEU A 136 12.22 -27.04 -2.23
C LEU A 136 12.28 -26.08 -3.43
N ALA A 137 12.84 -26.52 -4.56
CA ALA A 137 12.88 -25.71 -5.77
C ALA A 137 11.46 -25.38 -6.28
N VAL A 138 10.54 -26.36 -6.29
CA VAL A 138 9.13 -26.13 -6.66
C VAL A 138 8.48 -25.10 -5.72
N LEU A 139 8.71 -25.22 -4.40
CA LEU A 139 8.24 -24.24 -3.44
C LEU A 139 8.78 -22.84 -3.76
N TYR A 140 10.10 -22.68 -3.89
CA TYR A 140 10.72 -21.37 -4.10
C TYR A 140 10.29 -20.72 -5.42
N VAL A 141 10.13 -21.51 -6.48
CA VAL A 141 9.59 -21.01 -7.75
C VAL A 141 8.13 -20.56 -7.57
N SER A 142 7.32 -21.34 -6.86
CA SER A 142 5.92 -20.97 -6.56
C SER A 142 5.84 -19.66 -5.78
N LEU A 143 6.70 -19.50 -4.75
CA LEU A 143 6.81 -18.28 -3.97
C LEU A 143 7.25 -17.10 -4.85
N LEU A 144 8.30 -17.25 -5.66
CA LEU A 144 8.78 -16.17 -6.53
C LEU A 144 7.71 -15.72 -7.52
N LEU A 145 7.01 -16.65 -8.17
CA LEU A 145 5.89 -16.34 -9.06
C LEU A 145 4.75 -15.64 -8.30
N GLY A 146 4.43 -16.09 -7.09
CA GLY A 146 3.46 -15.44 -6.22
C GLY A 146 3.85 -14.00 -5.86
N ALA A 147 5.13 -13.76 -5.52
CA ALA A 147 5.64 -12.41 -5.23
C ALA A 147 5.58 -11.49 -6.46
N LEU A 148 5.99 -11.97 -7.63
CA LEU A 148 5.95 -11.22 -8.89
C LEU A 148 4.52 -10.89 -9.31
N GLY A 149 3.63 -11.88 -9.25
CA GLY A 149 2.22 -11.69 -9.57
C GLY A 149 1.51 -10.73 -8.62
N SER A 150 1.69 -10.90 -7.30
CA SER A 150 1.14 -9.99 -6.29
C SER A 150 1.66 -8.56 -6.46
N GLY A 151 2.94 -8.41 -6.80
CA GLY A 151 3.56 -7.11 -7.08
C GLY A 151 2.93 -6.40 -8.28
N GLY A 152 2.59 -7.11 -9.35
CA GLY A 152 1.90 -6.53 -10.51
C GLY A 152 0.45 -6.15 -10.25
N ILE A 153 -0.25 -6.89 -9.38
CA ILE A 153 -1.66 -6.67 -9.06
C ILE A 153 -1.84 -5.46 -8.14
N ARG A 154 -1.17 -5.46 -6.97
CA ARG A 154 -1.47 -4.54 -5.85
C ARG A 154 -1.49 -3.05 -6.20
N PRO A 155 -0.42 -2.44 -6.73
CA PRO A 155 -0.43 -1.00 -7.01
C PRO A 155 -1.34 -0.65 -8.20
N CYS A 156 -1.44 -1.56 -9.17
CA CYS A 156 -2.14 -1.32 -10.42
C CYS A 156 -3.66 -1.46 -10.26
N ILE A 157 -4.16 -2.41 -9.47
CA ILE A 157 -5.59 -2.64 -9.31
C ILE A 157 -6.29 -1.53 -8.54
N VAL A 158 -5.61 -0.94 -7.54
CA VAL A 158 -6.16 0.20 -6.80
C VAL A 158 -6.24 1.43 -7.70
N ALA A 159 -5.16 1.73 -8.43
CA ALA A 159 -5.16 2.83 -9.39
C ALA A 159 -6.20 2.60 -10.50
N PHE A 160 -6.28 1.38 -11.03
CA PHE A 160 -7.22 1.00 -12.09
C PHE A 160 -8.68 1.14 -11.66
N GLY A 161 -9.02 0.72 -10.43
CA GLY A 161 -10.38 0.84 -9.91
C GLY A 161 -10.78 2.29 -9.65
N ALA A 162 -9.86 3.10 -9.14
CA ALA A 162 -10.10 4.53 -8.97
C ALA A 162 -10.28 5.25 -10.34
N ASP A 163 -9.52 4.86 -11.37
CA ASP A 163 -9.65 5.42 -12.73
C ASP A 163 -11.00 5.09 -13.41
N GLN A 164 -11.82 4.21 -12.82
CA GLN A 164 -13.17 3.96 -13.32
C GLN A 164 -14.15 5.09 -12.97
N PHE A 165 -13.78 6.01 -12.07
CA PHE A 165 -14.60 7.15 -11.68
C PHE A 165 -14.08 8.40 -12.36
N ASP A 166 -14.94 9.08 -13.12
CA ASP A 166 -14.64 10.42 -13.64
C ASP A 166 -15.16 11.47 -12.67
N GLU A 167 -14.27 12.23 -12.05
CA GLU A 167 -14.69 13.36 -11.21
C GLU A 167 -15.12 14.59 -12.04
N SER A 168 -14.80 14.60 -13.34
CA SER A 168 -15.17 15.68 -14.28
C SER A 168 -16.55 15.49 -14.94
N ASP A 169 -17.19 14.31 -14.85
CA ASP A 169 -18.56 14.12 -15.35
C ASP A 169 -19.57 14.62 -14.29
N PRO A 170 -20.31 15.73 -14.51
CA PRO A 170 -21.28 16.25 -13.55
C PRO A 170 -22.45 15.29 -13.30
N LYS A 171 -22.66 14.28 -14.16
CA LYS A 171 -23.68 13.23 -13.98
C LYS A 171 -23.22 12.10 -13.05
N GLN A 172 -21.94 12.03 -12.70
CA GLN A 172 -21.39 10.96 -11.86
C GLN A 172 -21.42 11.37 -10.38
N THR A 173 -22.39 10.83 -9.64
CA THR A 173 -22.61 11.16 -8.22
C THR A 173 -21.65 10.45 -7.26
N THR A 174 -20.94 9.41 -7.71
CA THR A 174 -20.03 8.62 -6.87
C THR A 174 -18.61 9.15 -7.01
N ARG A 175 -18.04 9.62 -5.89
CA ARG A 175 -16.70 10.21 -5.81
C ARG A 175 -15.64 9.14 -5.52
N THR A 176 -14.39 9.41 -5.92
CA THR A 176 -13.27 8.45 -5.80
C THR A 176 -12.95 8.04 -4.35
N TRP A 177 -13.17 8.93 -3.37
CA TRP A 177 -12.96 8.61 -1.95
C TRP A 177 -13.87 7.47 -1.44
N THR A 178 -15.10 7.37 -1.96
CA THR A 178 -16.02 6.27 -1.60
C THR A 178 -15.48 4.93 -2.11
N TYR A 179 -14.79 4.92 -3.26
CA TYR A 179 -14.11 3.73 -3.75
C TYR A 179 -12.99 3.29 -2.80
N PHE A 180 -12.13 4.19 -2.33
CA PHE A 180 -11.05 3.85 -1.42
C PHE A 180 -11.54 3.27 -0.09
N ASN A 181 -12.60 3.84 0.50
CA ASN A 181 -13.21 3.30 1.72
C ASN A 181 -13.77 1.88 1.50
N TRP A 182 -14.52 1.65 0.40
CA TRP A 182 -15.05 0.33 0.07
C TRP A 182 -13.96 -0.68 -0.24
N TYR A 183 -12.94 -0.28 -1.00
CA TYR A 183 -11.78 -1.09 -1.30
C TYR A 183 -11.10 -1.61 -0.02
N TYR A 184 -10.84 -0.71 0.95
CA TYR A 184 -10.25 -1.11 2.24
C TYR A 184 -11.17 -1.98 3.09
N PHE A 185 -12.48 -1.72 3.07
CA PHE A 185 -13.44 -2.56 3.79
C PHE A 185 -13.47 -3.98 3.24
N VAL A 186 -13.56 -4.11 1.91
CA VAL A 186 -13.56 -5.41 1.21
C VAL A 186 -12.24 -6.15 1.44
N MET A 187 -11.11 -5.44 1.33
CA MET A 187 -9.79 -5.98 1.63
C MET A 187 -9.71 -6.50 3.07
N GLY A 188 -10.13 -5.70 4.06
CA GLY A 188 -10.10 -6.10 5.47
C GLY A 188 -11.02 -7.30 5.77
N ALA A 189 -12.19 -7.37 5.12
CA ALA A 189 -13.08 -8.52 5.24
C ALA A 189 -12.46 -9.80 4.66
N ALA A 190 -11.81 -9.70 3.48
CA ALA A 190 -11.08 -10.81 2.88
C ALA A 190 -9.94 -11.30 3.79
N ILE A 191 -9.15 -10.37 4.36
CA ILE A 191 -8.09 -10.68 5.33
C ILE A 191 -8.66 -11.42 6.54
N LEU A 192 -9.79 -10.96 7.10
CA LEU A 192 -10.43 -11.59 8.25
C LEU A 192 -10.86 -13.03 7.96
N VAL A 193 -11.47 -13.26 6.79
CA VAL A 193 -11.86 -14.62 6.34
C VAL A 193 -10.62 -15.49 6.12
N ALA A 194 -9.54 -14.93 5.55
CA ALA A 194 -8.29 -15.65 5.32
C ALA A 194 -7.67 -16.15 6.63
N VAL A 195 -7.51 -15.27 7.63
CA VAL A 195 -6.85 -15.63 8.90
C VAL A 195 -7.69 -16.50 9.82
N THR A 196 -9.00 -16.61 9.57
CA THR A 196 -9.92 -17.42 10.38
C THR A 196 -10.31 -18.71 9.66
N VAL A 197 -11.16 -18.60 8.64
CA VAL A 197 -11.75 -19.74 7.94
C VAL A 197 -10.68 -20.51 7.17
N LEU A 198 -9.82 -19.82 6.41
CA LEU A 198 -8.84 -20.51 5.57
C LEU A 198 -7.76 -21.20 6.42
N VAL A 199 -7.23 -20.52 7.44
CA VAL A 199 -6.26 -21.12 8.37
C VAL A 199 -6.86 -22.33 9.08
N TYR A 200 -8.13 -22.26 9.51
CA TYR A 200 -8.82 -23.41 10.11
C TYR A 200 -8.88 -24.61 9.14
N ILE A 201 -9.20 -24.38 7.87
CA ILE A 201 -9.22 -25.43 6.84
C ILE A 201 -7.83 -26.03 6.65
N GLN A 202 -6.79 -25.20 6.58
CA GLN A 202 -5.40 -25.65 6.41
C GLN A 202 -4.95 -26.57 7.55
N ASP A 203 -5.25 -26.19 8.80
CA ASP A 203 -4.80 -26.91 10.00
C ASP A 203 -5.63 -28.17 10.30
N ASN A 204 -6.95 -28.12 10.13
CA ASN A 204 -7.85 -29.18 10.60
C ASN A 204 -8.35 -30.12 9.49
N ILE A 205 -8.45 -29.64 8.26
CA ILE A 205 -8.98 -30.42 7.12
C ILE A 205 -7.83 -30.86 6.21
N GLY A 206 -6.91 -29.94 5.93
CA GLY A 206 -5.65 -30.22 5.25
C GLY A 206 -5.25 -29.17 4.22
N TRP A 207 -3.95 -29.18 3.92
CA TRP A 207 -3.28 -28.22 3.04
C TRP A 207 -3.78 -28.22 1.60
N GLY A 208 -4.19 -29.37 1.06
CA GLY A 208 -4.69 -29.47 -0.30
C GLY A 208 -5.94 -28.61 -0.54
N LEU A 209 -6.93 -28.69 0.36
CA LEU A 209 -8.13 -27.84 0.28
C LEU A 209 -7.84 -26.39 0.69
N GLY A 210 -7.02 -26.20 1.73
CA GLY A 210 -6.64 -24.88 2.22
C GLY A 210 -5.91 -24.00 1.19
N LEU A 211 -5.19 -24.61 0.24
CA LEU A 211 -4.54 -23.92 -0.88
C LEU A 211 -5.35 -24.00 -2.19
N GLY A 212 -6.12 -25.07 -2.36
CA GLY A 212 -6.97 -25.26 -3.54
C GLY A 212 -8.13 -24.27 -3.63
N ILE A 213 -8.80 -23.97 -2.52
CA ILE A 213 -9.95 -23.03 -2.51
C ILE A 213 -9.53 -21.64 -3.02
N PRO A 214 -8.48 -20.97 -2.47
CA PRO A 214 -8.02 -19.68 -3.00
C PRO A 214 -7.52 -19.78 -4.44
N THR A 215 -6.89 -20.89 -4.84
CA THR A 215 -6.41 -21.09 -6.21
C THR A 215 -7.54 -21.13 -7.22
N ILE A 216 -8.65 -21.81 -6.91
CA ILE A 216 -9.84 -21.86 -7.76
C ILE A 216 -10.56 -20.50 -7.77
N ALA A 217 -10.71 -19.87 -6.59
CA ALA A 217 -11.33 -18.56 -6.49
C ALA A 217 -10.57 -17.50 -7.31
N MET A 218 -9.24 -17.50 -7.23
CA MET A 218 -8.39 -16.61 -8.02
C MET A 218 -8.57 -16.85 -9.53
N PHE A 219 -8.63 -18.11 -9.98
CA PHE A 219 -8.87 -18.43 -11.39
C PHE A 219 -10.21 -17.87 -11.89
N ILE A 220 -11.28 -18.03 -11.11
CA ILE A 220 -12.61 -17.47 -11.42
C ILE A 220 -12.54 -15.94 -11.45
N SER A 221 -11.81 -15.32 -10.52
CA SER A 221 -11.67 -13.86 -10.46
C SER A 221 -10.93 -13.29 -11.68
N ILE A 222 -9.95 -14.01 -12.22
CA ILE A 222 -9.23 -13.61 -13.46
C ILE A 222 -10.19 -13.63 -14.65
N ILE A 223 -11.01 -14.68 -14.77
CA ILE A 223 -12.03 -14.76 -15.83
C ILE A 223 -13.01 -13.60 -15.69
N ALA A 224 -13.52 -13.36 -14.49
CA ALA A 224 -14.45 -12.25 -14.22
C ALA A 224 -13.81 -10.90 -14.57
N PHE A 225 -12.56 -10.68 -14.18
CA PHE A 225 -11.82 -9.45 -14.48
C PHE A 225 -11.70 -9.22 -16.00
N ILE A 226 -11.33 -10.26 -16.77
CA ILE A 226 -11.21 -10.18 -18.24
C ILE A 226 -12.59 -9.98 -18.90
N VAL A 227 -13.63 -10.67 -18.43
CA VAL A 227 -15.01 -10.52 -18.94
C VAL A 227 -15.53 -9.09 -18.73
N GLY A 228 -15.05 -8.40 -17.68
CA GLY A 228 -15.33 -6.99 -17.43
C GLY A 228 -14.66 -6.00 -18.41
N TYR A 229 -13.73 -6.44 -19.27
CA TYR A 229 -12.99 -5.58 -20.21
C TYR A 229 -13.82 -4.57 -21.02
N PRO A 230 -14.97 -4.92 -21.65
CA PRO A 230 -15.77 -3.97 -22.41
C PRO A 230 -16.41 -2.87 -21.53
N LEU A 231 -16.54 -3.12 -20.23
CA LEU A 231 -17.11 -2.18 -19.26
C LEU A 231 -16.08 -1.21 -18.71
N TYR A 232 -14.79 -1.55 -18.74
CA TYR A 232 -13.75 -0.72 -18.15
C TYR A 232 -13.40 0.50 -19.00
N ARG A 233 -13.07 1.58 -18.30
CA ARG A 233 -12.35 2.72 -18.87
C ARG A 233 -10.85 2.41 -18.81
N ASN A 234 -10.24 2.27 -19.97
CA ASN A 234 -8.79 2.12 -20.11
C ASN A 234 -8.20 3.45 -20.56
N LEU A 235 -7.18 3.92 -19.84
CA LEU A 235 -6.39 5.10 -20.20
C LEU A 235 -5.31 4.68 -21.19
N ASN A 236 -5.11 5.47 -22.24
CA ASN A 236 -4.04 5.23 -23.21
C ASN A 236 -2.68 5.58 -22.61
N LEU A 237 -1.65 4.82 -22.96
CA LEU A 237 -0.28 5.08 -22.51
C LEU A 237 0.38 6.13 -23.41
N ALA A 238 1.04 7.10 -22.79
CA ALA A 238 1.78 8.15 -23.48
C ALA A 238 3.30 8.05 -23.19
N GLY A 239 3.84 6.88 -23.50
CA GLY A 239 5.25 6.54 -23.27
C GLY A 239 5.64 6.44 -21.79
N SER A 240 6.93 6.20 -21.53
CA SER A 240 7.41 6.01 -20.14
C SER A 240 7.47 7.33 -19.36
N PRO A 241 6.74 7.45 -18.24
CA PRO A 241 6.82 8.63 -17.38
C PRO A 241 8.20 8.85 -16.79
N PHE A 242 8.95 7.78 -16.50
CA PHE A 242 10.29 7.86 -15.95
C PHE A 242 11.27 8.52 -16.92
N THR A 243 11.15 8.22 -18.22
CA THR A 243 11.93 8.92 -19.25
C THR A 243 11.60 10.40 -19.26
N ARG A 244 10.32 10.78 -19.09
CA ARG A 244 9.92 12.19 -19.01
C ARG A 244 10.50 12.90 -17.77
N LEU A 245 10.45 12.25 -16.61
CA LEU A 245 11.06 12.79 -15.39
C LEU A 245 12.58 13.00 -15.55
N MET A 246 13.27 12.04 -16.17
CA MET A 246 14.71 12.16 -16.45
C MET A 246 15.00 13.25 -17.48
N GLN A 247 14.18 13.39 -18.51
CA GLN A 247 14.27 14.47 -19.50
C GLN A 247 14.21 15.85 -18.84
N VAL A 248 13.25 16.05 -17.93
CA VAL A 248 13.12 17.30 -17.16
C VAL A 248 14.35 17.54 -16.29
N ALA A 249 14.80 16.53 -15.54
CA ALA A 249 15.96 16.67 -14.66
C ALA A 249 17.25 17.02 -15.44
N VAL A 250 17.48 16.35 -16.58
CA VAL A 250 18.62 16.61 -17.46
C VAL A 250 18.51 17.99 -18.12
N ALA A 251 17.33 18.38 -18.60
CA ALA A 251 17.11 19.69 -19.20
C ALA A 251 17.34 20.82 -18.18
N ALA A 252 16.78 20.70 -16.97
CA ALA A 252 16.99 21.66 -15.88
C ALA A 252 18.47 21.77 -15.49
N PHE A 253 19.19 20.64 -15.43
CA PHE A 253 20.62 20.63 -15.14
C PHE A 253 21.45 21.28 -16.25
N ARG A 254 21.15 21.02 -17.52
CA ARG A 254 21.82 21.66 -18.67
C ARG A 254 21.59 23.17 -18.67
N LYS A 255 20.36 23.60 -18.38
CA LYS A 255 19.95 25.02 -18.33
C LYS A 255 20.21 25.69 -16.99
N ARG A 256 20.95 25.07 -16.06
CA ARG A 256 21.15 25.58 -14.68
C ARG A 256 21.77 26.97 -14.60
N LYS A 257 22.55 27.37 -15.61
CA LYS A 257 23.22 28.69 -15.66
C LYS A 257 22.32 29.82 -16.16
N LEU A 258 21.15 29.51 -16.72
CA LEU A 258 20.22 30.53 -17.21
C LEU A 258 19.57 31.29 -16.04
N PRO A 259 19.27 32.60 -16.21
CA PRO A 259 18.48 33.35 -15.25
C PRO A 259 17.06 32.80 -15.19
N ASN A 260 16.41 32.95 -14.03
CA ASN A 260 14.99 32.59 -13.90
C ASN A 260 14.14 33.63 -14.63
N VAL A 261 13.03 33.17 -15.21
CA VAL A 261 12.11 34.04 -15.95
C VAL A 261 11.17 34.77 -14.98
N SER A 262 10.89 36.04 -15.24
CA SER A 262 10.07 36.91 -14.37
C SER A 262 8.57 36.63 -14.47
N HIS A 263 8.08 36.09 -15.60
CA HIS A 263 6.67 35.79 -15.85
C HIS A 263 6.46 34.31 -16.23
N PRO A 264 5.56 33.57 -15.54
CA PRO A 264 5.26 32.16 -15.84
C PRO A 264 4.75 31.89 -17.26
N GLY A 265 4.09 32.88 -17.90
CA GLY A 265 3.57 32.75 -19.27
C GLY A 265 4.64 32.69 -20.36
N LEU A 266 5.90 32.96 -20.03
CA LEU A 266 7.04 32.84 -20.94
C LEU A 266 7.66 31.43 -20.94
N LEU A 267 7.18 30.54 -20.06
CA LEU A 267 7.61 29.14 -20.04
C LEU A 267 6.96 28.38 -21.18
N TYR A 268 7.68 27.40 -21.73
CA TYR A 268 7.20 26.60 -22.85
C TYR A 268 5.97 25.77 -22.46
N GLN A 269 4.86 26.00 -23.17
CA GLN A 269 3.62 25.23 -23.05
C GLN A 269 3.26 24.69 -24.43
N ASN A 270 2.85 23.42 -24.48
CA ASN A 270 2.41 22.78 -25.72
C ASN A 270 1.31 21.76 -25.41
N HIS A 271 0.07 22.18 -25.60
CA HIS A 271 -1.10 21.36 -25.27
C HIS A 271 -1.23 20.11 -26.16
N GLU A 272 -0.84 20.18 -27.44
CA GLU A 272 -0.88 19.01 -28.34
C GLU A 272 0.11 17.92 -27.91
N LEU A 273 1.29 18.32 -27.44
CA LEU A 273 2.32 17.39 -26.97
C LEU A 273 1.92 16.72 -25.63
N ASP A 274 1.11 17.42 -24.83
CA ASP A 274 0.72 17.00 -23.49
C ASP A 274 -0.68 16.36 -23.40
N GLU A 275 -1.51 16.44 -24.45
CA GLU A 275 -2.88 15.89 -24.48
C GLU A 275 -2.94 14.40 -24.08
N SER A 276 -1.93 13.64 -24.49
CA SER A 276 -1.81 12.21 -24.17
C SER A 276 -1.40 11.92 -22.73
N ILE A 277 -0.96 12.91 -21.95
CA ILE A 277 -0.55 12.77 -20.54
C ILE A 277 -1.46 13.57 -19.57
N SER A 278 -2.30 14.48 -20.08
CA SER A 278 -3.16 15.38 -19.30
C SER A 278 -4.67 15.06 -19.39
N PHE A 279 -5.04 13.78 -19.24
CA PHE A 279 -6.41 13.29 -19.44
C PHE A 279 -7.48 13.92 -18.54
N GLY A 280 -7.13 14.35 -17.33
CA GLY A 280 -8.00 15.05 -16.38
C GLY A 280 -7.62 16.53 -16.16
N GLY A 281 -6.72 17.06 -16.97
CA GLY A 281 -6.35 18.47 -16.98
C GLY A 281 -4.85 18.74 -16.99
N ASN A 282 -4.49 19.97 -17.36
CA ASN A 282 -3.10 20.40 -17.41
C ASN A 282 -2.61 20.85 -16.02
N LEU A 283 -1.43 20.37 -15.62
CA LEU A 283 -0.77 20.83 -14.41
C LEU A 283 -0.26 22.26 -14.62
N LEU A 284 -0.67 23.16 -13.75
CA LEU A 284 -0.28 24.57 -13.79
C LEU A 284 1.04 24.81 -13.05
N HIS A 285 1.75 25.86 -13.48
CA HIS A 285 3.02 26.26 -12.88
C HIS A 285 2.89 26.55 -11.38
N SER A 286 3.82 26.00 -10.59
CA SER A 286 3.96 26.28 -9.17
C SER A 286 5.26 27.04 -8.85
N GLU A 287 5.17 27.97 -7.90
CA GLU A 287 6.30 28.83 -7.48
C GLU A 287 7.40 28.07 -6.70
N GLN A 288 7.14 26.82 -6.31
CA GLN A 288 8.10 25.97 -5.61
C GLN A 288 9.10 25.33 -6.59
N MET A 289 10.34 25.14 -6.14
CA MET A 289 11.40 24.48 -6.91
C MET A 289 11.69 25.15 -8.27
N LYS A 290 11.81 26.49 -8.29
CA LYS A 290 12.06 27.29 -9.51
C LYS A 290 13.25 26.85 -10.37
N PHE A 291 14.21 26.15 -9.77
CA PHE A 291 15.36 25.63 -10.52
C PHE A 291 14.97 24.56 -11.56
N LEU A 292 13.84 23.85 -11.36
CA LEU A 292 13.31 22.88 -12.32
C LEU A 292 12.61 23.56 -13.50
N ASP A 293 12.06 24.75 -13.30
CA ASP A 293 11.43 25.54 -14.38
C ASP A 293 12.40 25.94 -15.47
N LYS A 294 13.71 25.88 -15.18
CA LYS A 294 14.77 26.06 -16.18
C LYS A 294 14.67 25.06 -17.33
N ALA A 295 14.07 23.90 -17.12
CA ALA A 295 13.80 22.93 -18.20
C ALA A 295 12.80 23.43 -19.25
N ALA A 296 11.94 24.39 -18.89
CA ALA A 296 10.89 24.95 -19.74
C ALA A 296 11.23 26.34 -20.32
N ILE A 297 12.46 26.84 -20.10
CA ILE A 297 12.91 28.11 -20.68
C ILE A 297 13.30 27.87 -22.15
N VAL A 298 12.69 28.63 -23.07
CA VAL A 298 13.03 28.60 -24.50
C VAL A 298 14.35 29.34 -24.74
N THR A 299 15.27 28.74 -25.50
CA THR A 299 16.53 29.36 -25.95
C THR A 299 16.58 29.41 -27.47
N GLU A 300 17.39 30.29 -28.07
CA GLU A 300 17.50 30.44 -29.54
C GLU A 300 17.84 29.12 -30.25
N GLU A 301 18.66 28.26 -29.62
CA GLU A 301 19.01 26.94 -30.15
C GLU A 301 17.84 25.93 -30.14
N ASP A 302 16.78 26.21 -29.38
CA ASP A 302 15.57 25.38 -29.34
C ASP A 302 14.56 25.81 -30.42
N ASP A 303 14.68 27.04 -30.95
CA ASP A 303 13.75 27.65 -31.91
C ASP A 303 14.14 27.33 -33.37
N SER A 304 14.29 26.05 -33.67
CA SER A 304 14.82 25.55 -34.96
C SER A 304 13.75 25.09 -35.95
N GLY A 305 12.46 25.35 -35.69
CA GLY A 305 11.33 24.93 -36.53
C GLY A 305 11.10 23.42 -36.63
N LYS A 306 11.82 22.61 -35.84
CA LYS A 306 11.68 21.15 -35.73
C LYS A 306 10.94 20.78 -34.44
N ALA A 307 10.50 19.52 -34.36
CA ALA A 307 9.93 18.98 -33.12
C ALA A 307 10.91 19.20 -31.94
N PRO A 308 10.41 19.64 -30.76
CA PRO A 308 11.27 20.04 -29.65
C PRO A 308 12.06 18.85 -29.11
N ASN A 309 13.35 19.06 -28.82
CA ASN A 309 14.18 18.05 -28.17
C ASN A 309 13.88 18.01 -26.67
N LEU A 310 13.10 17.00 -26.24
CA LEU A 310 12.67 16.83 -24.85
C LEU A 310 13.81 16.65 -23.84
N TRP A 311 15.03 16.29 -24.28
CA TRP A 311 16.20 16.24 -23.39
C TRP A 311 16.81 17.61 -23.09
N ARG A 312 16.26 18.68 -23.67
CA ARG A 312 16.73 20.06 -23.51
C ARG A 312 15.61 21.06 -23.25
N LEU A 313 14.43 20.88 -23.85
CA LEU A 313 13.25 21.72 -23.65
C LEU A 313 12.04 20.85 -23.30
N ASN A 314 11.41 21.12 -22.16
CA ASN A 314 10.20 20.44 -21.70
C ASN A 314 9.07 21.44 -21.50
N THR A 315 7.83 20.94 -21.52
CA THR A 315 6.65 21.74 -21.21
C THR A 315 6.50 21.95 -19.71
N VAL A 316 5.78 23.02 -19.32
CA VAL A 316 5.42 23.29 -17.91
C VAL A 316 4.74 22.07 -17.27
N HIS A 317 3.83 21.41 -17.98
CA HIS A 317 3.14 20.21 -17.48
C HIS A 317 4.13 19.13 -17.01
N ARG A 318 5.11 18.78 -17.84
CA ARG A 318 6.13 17.78 -17.53
C ARG A 318 7.03 18.18 -16.36
N VAL A 319 7.36 19.48 -16.26
CA VAL A 319 8.09 20.01 -15.11
C VAL A 319 7.28 19.83 -13.83
N GLU A 320 5.99 20.11 -13.88
CA GLU A 320 5.08 19.95 -12.75
C GLU A 320 4.80 18.48 -12.40
N GLU A 321 4.87 17.55 -13.37
CA GLU A 321 4.86 16.10 -13.07
C GLU A 321 6.01 15.75 -12.10
N LEU A 322 7.24 16.20 -12.40
CA LEU A 322 8.42 15.96 -11.56
C LEU A 322 8.31 16.66 -10.20
N LYS A 323 7.91 17.93 -10.18
CA LYS A 323 7.72 18.68 -8.93
C LYS A 323 6.66 18.02 -8.04
N SER A 324 5.60 17.46 -8.60
CA SER A 324 4.56 16.77 -7.83
C SER A 324 5.12 15.55 -7.10
N ILE A 325 5.89 14.69 -7.78
CA ILE A 325 6.54 13.54 -7.16
C ILE A 325 7.51 13.96 -6.05
N ILE A 326 8.32 15.00 -6.27
CA ILE A 326 9.26 15.50 -5.25
C ILE A 326 8.51 16.05 -4.04
N ARG A 327 7.40 16.79 -4.24
CA ARG A 327 6.55 17.32 -3.16
C ARG A 327 5.94 16.23 -2.28
N MET A 328 5.64 15.07 -2.86
CA MET A 328 5.06 13.93 -2.13
C MET A 328 6.09 13.21 -1.25
N GLY A 329 7.39 13.28 -1.58
CA GLY A 329 8.46 12.57 -0.89
C GLY A 329 8.55 12.83 0.63
N PRO A 330 8.51 14.08 1.12
CA PRO A 330 8.53 14.36 2.56
C PRO A 330 7.34 13.76 3.32
N ILE A 331 6.13 13.82 2.74
CA ILE A 331 4.94 13.22 3.34
C ILE A 331 5.04 11.69 3.33
N TRP A 332 5.50 11.10 2.23
CA TRP A 332 5.81 9.67 2.14
C TRP A 332 6.77 9.22 3.25
N ALA A 333 7.85 9.97 3.48
CA ALA A 333 8.85 9.64 4.49
C ALA A 333 8.27 9.62 5.91
N SER A 334 7.33 10.52 6.23
CA SER A 334 6.66 10.53 7.53
C SER A 334 5.87 9.24 7.81
N GLY A 335 5.39 8.55 6.77
CA GLY A 335 4.67 7.29 6.91
C GLY A 335 5.55 6.11 7.36
N ILE A 336 6.86 6.18 7.14
CA ILE A 336 7.81 5.10 7.46
C ILE A 336 7.79 4.78 8.96
N LEU A 337 7.84 5.81 9.82
CA LEU A 337 7.88 5.61 11.28
C LEU A 337 6.57 5.07 11.85
N LEU A 338 5.44 5.31 11.19
CA LEU A 338 4.18 4.68 11.58
C LEU A 338 4.21 3.18 11.29
N ILE A 339 4.73 2.76 10.13
CA ILE A 339 4.94 1.34 9.86
C ILE A 339 5.94 0.73 10.84
N THR A 340 7.01 1.43 11.19
CA THR A 340 7.98 0.97 12.19
C THR A 340 7.32 0.67 13.54
N ALA A 341 6.36 1.50 13.97
CA ALA A 341 5.59 1.25 15.19
C ALA A 341 4.61 0.07 15.03
N TYR A 342 3.94 -0.04 13.88
CA TYR A 342 3.07 -1.17 13.55
C TYR A 342 3.80 -2.51 13.60
N ALA A 343 5.04 -2.56 13.09
CA ALA A 343 5.86 -3.76 13.10
C ALA A 343 6.06 -4.34 14.51
N GLN A 344 6.08 -3.51 15.55
CA GLN A 344 6.26 -3.95 16.94
C GLN A 344 5.07 -4.72 17.50
N GLN A 345 3.88 -4.46 16.95
CA GLN A 345 2.67 -5.18 17.32
C GLN A 345 2.75 -6.66 16.93
N ASN A 346 3.38 -6.95 15.78
CA ASN A 346 3.54 -8.32 15.28
C ASN A 346 4.68 -9.07 15.98
N THR A 347 5.58 -8.38 16.69
CA THR A 347 6.74 -8.96 17.37
C THR A 347 6.57 -8.97 18.89
N PHE A 348 6.77 -7.82 19.55
CA PHE A 348 6.79 -7.73 21.01
C PHE A 348 5.41 -7.88 21.64
N SER A 349 4.36 -7.33 21.02
CA SER A 349 3.01 -7.52 21.56
C SER A 349 2.54 -8.98 21.46
N LEU A 350 3.00 -9.70 20.44
CA LEU A 350 2.82 -11.15 20.37
C LEU A 350 3.57 -11.88 21.50
N GLN A 351 4.81 -11.48 21.79
CA GLN A 351 5.57 -12.05 22.91
C GLN A 351 4.92 -11.75 24.27
N GLN A 352 4.44 -10.53 24.48
CA GLN A 352 3.64 -10.18 25.66
C GLN A 352 2.44 -11.11 25.80
N ALA A 353 1.65 -11.27 24.74
CA ALA A 353 0.47 -12.13 24.73
C ALA A 353 0.79 -13.59 25.09
N LYS A 354 1.96 -14.13 24.68
CA LYS A 354 2.40 -15.48 25.05
C LYS A 354 2.62 -15.67 26.55
N THR A 355 3.03 -14.61 27.26
CA THR A 355 3.28 -14.63 28.72
C THR A 355 2.04 -14.38 29.58
N MET A 356 0.92 -13.97 28.96
CA MET A 356 -0.32 -13.59 29.65
C MET A 356 -1.34 -14.73 29.62
N ASP A 357 -2.33 -14.66 30.52
CA ASP A 357 -3.43 -15.62 30.53
C ASP A 357 -4.37 -15.39 29.33
N ARG A 358 -4.39 -16.36 28.42
CA ARG A 358 -5.17 -16.37 27.17
C ARG A 358 -6.47 -17.17 27.25
N HIS A 359 -6.85 -17.68 28.43
CA HIS A 359 -8.10 -18.43 28.60
C HIS A 359 -9.31 -17.51 28.52
N LEU A 360 -10.15 -17.73 27.51
CA LEU A 360 -11.46 -17.09 27.33
C LEU A 360 -12.52 -17.83 28.15
N THR A 361 -12.48 -19.17 28.10
CA THR A 361 -13.29 -20.06 28.93
C THR A 361 -12.36 -21.04 29.64
N LYS A 362 -12.91 -21.89 30.53
CA LYS A 362 -12.12 -22.93 31.22
C LYS A 362 -11.47 -23.94 30.24
N THR A 363 -12.00 -24.06 29.03
CA THR A 363 -11.58 -25.06 28.03
C THR A 363 -10.95 -24.44 26.78
N PHE A 364 -11.12 -23.15 26.53
CA PHE A 364 -10.66 -22.50 25.30
C PHE A 364 -9.61 -21.42 25.58
N GLN A 365 -8.42 -21.63 25.02
CA GLN A 365 -7.30 -20.69 25.05
C GLN A 365 -7.10 -20.06 23.68
N ILE A 366 -7.16 -18.73 23.60
CA ILE A 366 -6.98 -18.01 22.33
C ILE A 366 -5.50 -18.09 21.91
N PRO A 367 -5.18 -18.41 20.64
CA PRO A 367 -3.82 -18.33 20.14
C PRO A 367 -3.27 -16.90 20.25
N ALA A 368 -2.03 -16.72 20.71
CA ALA A 368 -1.44 -15.39 20.90
C ALA A 368 -1.41 -14.57 19.60
N GLY A 369 -1.24 -15.23 18.44
CA GLY A 369 -1.28 -14.61 17.12
C GLY A 369 -2.64 -14.06 16.72
N SER A 370 -3.73 -14.61 17.27
CA SER A 370 -5.10 -14.19 16.95
C SER A 370 -5.47 -12.83 17.59
N MET A 371 -4.61 -12.23 18.40
CA MET A 371 -4.84 -10.89 18.95
C MET A 371 -4.93 -9.81 17.87
N SER A 372 -4.31 -10.04 16.69
CA SER A 372 -4.44 -9.16 15.52
C SER A 372 -5.88 -9.02 15.00
N VAL A 373 -6.77 -9.96 15.33
CA VAL A 373 -8.21 -9.88 14.99
C VAL A 373 -8.83 -8.60 15.56
N PHE A 374 -8.43 -8.16 16.76
CA PHE A 374 -8.91 -6.91 17.33
C PHE A 374 -8.48 -5.68 16.53
N THR A 375 -7.27 -5.68 15.96
CA THR A 375 -6.80 -4.63 15.03
C THR A 375 -7.69 -4.60 13.80
N ILE A 376 -7.90 -5.75 13.15
CA ILE A 376 -8.66 -5.86 11.91
C ILE A 376 -10.13 -5.45 12.13
N LEU A 377 -10.77 -5.95 13.20
CA LEU A 377 -12.15 -5.58 13.55
C LEU A 377 -12.29 -4.09 13.84
N THR A 378 -11.35 -3.51 14.57
CA THR A 378 -11.39 -2.08 14.88
C THR A 378 -11.15 -1.25 13.63
N MET A 379 -10.22 -1.64 12.75
CA MET A 379 -9.99 -1.02 11.45
C MET A 379 -11.28 -1.03 10.61
N LEU A 380 -11.92 -2.19 10.44
CA LEU A 380 -13.17 -2.34 9.67
C LEU A 380 -14.31 -1.48 10.24
N THR A 381 -14.48 -1.51 11.57
CA THR A 381 -15.51 -0.72 12.26
C THR A 381 -15.26 0.78 12.09
N THR A 382 -13.99 1.19 12.20
CA THR A 382 -13.59 2.60 12.02
C THR A 382 -13.83 3.05 10.59
N THR A 383 -13.50 2.25 9.58
CA THR A 383 -13.75 2.58 8.17
C THR A 383 -15.24 2.71 7.89
N ALA A 384 -16.07 1.78 8.39
CA ALA A 384 -17.52 1.84 8.24
C ALA A 384 -18.12 3.08 8.92
N PHE A 385 -17.65 3.40 10.14
CA PHE A 385 -18.05 4.60 10.88
C PHE A 385 -17.62 5.87 10.15
N TYR A 386 -16.40 5.90 9.61
CA TYR A 386 -15.85 7.04 8.89
C TYR A 386 -16.74 7.40 7.70
N ASP A 387 -17.04 6.41 6.85
CA ASP A 387 -17.84 6.58 5.64
C ASP A 387 -19.31 6.96 5.95
N ARG A 388 -19.95 6.25 6.89
CA ARG A 388 -21.39 6.38 7.13
C ARG A 388 -21.76 7.55 8.04
N VAL A 389 -20.90 7.89 8.98
CA VAL A 389 -21.19 8.86 10.04
C VAL A 389 -20.24 10.06 9.94
N PHE A 390 -18.93 9.83 10.03
CA PHE A 390 -17.96 10.92 10.14
C PHE A 390 -18.01 11.85 8.93
N VAL A 391 -17.97 11.34 7.70
CA VAL A 391 -18.00 12.18 6.49
C VAL A 391 -19.29 13.01 6.41
N LYS A 392 -20.45 12.41 6.74
CA LYS A 392 -21.73 13.13 6.74
C LYS A 392 -21.78 14.26 7.76
N VAL A 393 -21.19 14.06 8.92
CA VAL A 393 -21.13 15.07 9.99
C VAL A 393 -20.10 16.14 9.64
N ALA A 394 -18.87 15.74 9.30
CA ALA A 394 -17.77 16.62 8.99
C ALA A 394 -18.11 17.55 7.81
N ARG A 395 -18.75 17.02 6.75
CA ARG A 395 -19.17 17.84 5.59
C ARG A 395 -20.10 18.99 5.98
N ARG A 396 -20.91 18.86 7.03
CA ARG A 396 -21.77 19.96 7.52
C ARG A 396 -20.96 21.11 8.12
N PHE A 397 -19.76 20.84 8.63
CA PHE A 397 -18.91 21.82 9.29
C PHE A 397 -17.81 22.35 8.37
N THR A 398 -17.19 21.47 7.57
CA THR A 398 -16.05 21.82 6.73
C THR A 398 -16.45 22.29 5.34
N GLY A 399 -17.67 21.98 4.90
CA GLY A 399 -18.12 22.22 3.53
C GLY A 399 -17.42 21.36 2.47
N LEU A 400 -16.46 20.51 2.86
CA LEU A 400 -15.72 19.63 1.96
C LEU A 400 -16.52 18.38 1.65
N ASP A 401 -16.62 18.00 0.37
CA ASP A 401 -17.28 16.77 -0.07
C ASP A 401 -16.70 15.50 0.60
N ARG A 402 -15.40 15.52 0.93
CA ARG A 402 -14.66 14.44 1.60
C ARG A 402 -14.73 14.49 3.13
N GLY A 403 -15.38 15.51 3.71
CA GLY A 403 -15.44 15.75 5.16
C GLY A 403 -14.18 16.40 5.71
N ILE A 404 -13.00 15.81 5.53
CA ILE A 404 -11.69 16.39 5.88
C ILE A 404 -10.68 16.13 4.76
N SER A 405 -9.61 16.92 4.68
CA SER A 405 -8.55 16.65 3.70
C SER A 405 -7.76 15.38 4.07
N PHE A 406 -7.16 14.72 3.06
CA PHE A 406 -6.34 13.53 3.29
C PHE A 406 -5.14 13.82 4.22
N LEU A 407 -4.60 15.04 4.22
CA LEU A 407 -3.54 15.44 5.17
C LEU A 407 -4.07 15.48 6.62
N HIS A 408 -5.25 16.08 6.84
CA HIS A 408 -5.86 16.04 8.17
C HIS A 408 -6.17 14.61 8.61
N ARG A 409 -6.67 13.77 7.70
CA ARG A 409 -6.94 12.35 7.95
C ARG A 409 -5.67 11.60 8.39
N MET A 410 -4.56 11.80 7.69
CA MET A 410 -3.25 11.23 8.05
C MET A 410 -2.74 11.75 9.40
N GLY A 411 -2.88 13.06 9.66
CA GLY A 411 -2.50 13.68 10.93
C GLY A 411 -3.23 13.06 12.14
N ILE A 412 -4.55 12.81 12.01
CA ILE A 412 -5.33 12.10 13.03
C ILE A 412 -4.77 10.68 13.25
N GLY A 413 -4.45 9.97 12.16
CA GLY A 413 -3.83 8.64 12.23
C GLY A 413 -2.51 8.62 13.01
N PHE A 414 -1.63 9.60 12.78
CA PHE A 414 -0.38 9.72 13.55
C PHE A 414 -0.62 9.94 15.05
N VAL A 415 -1.56 10.81 15.41
CA VAL A 415 -1.92 11.07 16.82
C VAL A 415 -2.45 9.80 17.49
N ILE A 416 -3.36 9.07 16.83
CA ILE A 416 -3.89 7.80 17.36
C ILE A 416 -2.77 6.75 17.50
N SER A 417 -1.83 6.70 16.55
CA SER A 417 -0.69 5.78 16.63
C SER A 417 0.22 6.06 17.83
N ILE A 418 0.47 7.35 18.15
CA ILE A 418 1.20 7.76 19.36
C ILE A 418 0.46 7.28 20.61
N LEU A 419 -0.87 7.43 20.65
CA LEU A 419 -1.67 6.95 21.78
C LEU A 419 -1.61 5.42 21.90
N ALA A 420 -1.58 4.69 20.78
CA ALA A 420 -1.48 3.23 20.77
C ALA A 420 -0.18 2.75 21.42
N THR A 421 0.96 3.35 21.07
CA THR A 421 2.28 2.99 21.61
C THR A 421 2.46 3.46 23.06
N LEU A 422 1.89 4.62 23.41
CA LEU A 422 1.84 5.12 24.78
C LEU A 422 1.07 4.15 25.70
N VAL A 423 -0.12 3.71 25.26
CA VAL A 423 -0.92 2.71 26.00
C VAL A 423 -0.17 1.39 26.13
N ALA A 424 0.56 0.95 25.11
CA ALA A 424 1.37 -0.26 25.18
C ALA A 424 2.45 -0.20 26.28
N GLY A 425 3.10 0.96 26.45
CA GLY A 425 4.03 1.22 27.55
C GLY A 425 3.38 1.03 28.93
N PHE A 426 2.19 1.58 29.13
CA PHE A 426 1.46 1.44 30.40
C PHE A 426 0.98 0.01 30.67
N VAL A 427 0.50 -0.69 29.63
CA VAL A 427 0.07 -2.10 29.74
C VAL A 427 1.26 -2.98 30.13
N GLU A 428 2.45 -2.72 29.57
CA GLU A 428 3.66 -3.45 29.95
C GLU A 428 4.07 -3.23 31.41
N ILE A 429 4.01 -1.99 31.90
CA ILE A 429 4.26 -1.69 33.32
C ILE A 429 3.31 -2.50 34.21
N LYS A 430 2.02 -2.59 33.82
CA LYS A 430 1.03 -3.36 34.58
C LYS A 430 1.31 -4.86 34.55
N ARG A 431 1.64 -5.42 33.38
CA ARG A 431 2.01 -6.84 33.21
C ARG A 431 3.22 -7.19 34.07
N LYS A 432 4.26 -6.35 34.04
CA LYS A 432 5.50 -6.57 34.79
C LYS A 432 5.30 -6.45 36.31
N LYS A 433 4.49 -5.50 36.78
CA LYS A 433 4.09 -5.41 38.20
C LYS A 433 3.36 -6.67 38.67
N ALA A 434 2.47 -7.22 37.86
CA ALA A 434 1.78 -8.48 38.17
C ALA A 434 2.75 -9.68 38.23
N ALA A 435 3.74 -9.72 37.34
CA ALA A 435 4.78 -10.76 37.35
C ALA A 435 5.61 -10.72 38.65
N ILE A 436 6.01 -9.52 39.08
CA ILE A 436 6.77 -9.31 40.33
C ILE A 436 5.93 -9.71 41.55
N ALA A 437 4.66 -9.28 41.61
CA ALA A 437 3.78 -9.57 42.73
C ALA A 437 3.53 -11.08 42.96
N HIS A 438 3.60 -11.89 41.90
CA HIS A 438 3.43 -13.34 41.97
C HIS A 438 4.77 -14.11 41.99
N GLY A 439 5.91 -13.43 42.11
CA GLY A 439 7.24 -14.06 42.13
C GLY A 439 7.64 -14.71 40.79
N LEU A 440 6.95 -14.39 39.69
CA LEU A 440 7.17 -14.98 38.36
C LEU A 440 8.24 -14.24 37.53
N PHE A 441 9.04 -13.39 38.16
CA PHE A 441 10.02 -12.54 37.48
C PHE A 441 11.12 -13.35 36.79
N ASP A 442 11.59 -14.43 37.41
CA ASP A 442 12.62 -15.31 36.87
C ASP A 442 12.07 -16.44 35.97
N HIS A 443 10.75 -16.66 35.97
CA HIS A 443 10.12 -17.76 35.25
C HIS A 443 9.69 -17.35 33.83
N GLN A 444 10.53 -17.67 32.85
CA GLN A 444 10.36 -17.32 31.43
C GLN A 444 9.07 -17.87 30.80
N HIS A 445 8.68 -19.10 31.14
CA HIS A 445 7.54 -19.79 30.52
C HIS A 445 6.27 -19.81 31.40
N ALA A 446 6.33 -19.21 32.59
CA ALA A 446 5.18 -19.16 33.47
C ALA A 446 4.15 -18.17 32.92
N THR A 447 2.88 -18.59 32.97
CA THR A 447 1.77 -17.70 32.61
C THR A 447 1.56 -16.72 33.75
N ILE A 448 1.70 -15.43 33.47
CA ILE A 448 1.43 -14.36 34.42
C ILE A 448 -0.10 -14.28 34.57
N PRO A 449 -0.65 -14.21 35.80
CA PRO A 449 -2.09 -14.17 36.05
C PRO A 449 -2.68 -12.79 35.73
N ILE A 450 -2.51 -12.34 34.50
CA ILE A 450 -3.10 -11.14 33.91
C ILE A 450 -3.74 -11.55 32.59
N LYS A 451 -5.02 -11.19 32.40
CA LYS A 451 -5.75 -11.52 31.18
C LYS A 451 -5.15 -10.80 29.97
N VAL A 452 -5.02 -11.54 28.86
CA VAL A 452 -4.51 -11.02 27.58
C VAL A 452 -5.32 -9.83 27.03
N PHE A 453 -6.58 -9.67 27.48
CA PHE A 453 -7.44 -8.54 27.10
C PHE A 453 -6.90 -7.16 27.47
N TRP A 454 -5.94 -7.07 28.39
CA TRP A 454 -5.22 -5.81 28.66
C TRP A 454 -4.44 -5.30 27.43
N LEU A 455 -4.14 -6.15 26.45
CA LEU A 455 -3.55 -5.74 25.18
C LEU A 455 -4.60 -5.21 24.18
N VAL A 456 -5.90 -5.46 24.35
CA VAL A 456 -6.92 -5.01 23.37
C VAL A 456 -6.88 -3.51 23.10
N PRO A 457 -6.73 -2.60 24.09
CA PRO A 457 -6.68 -1.17 23.84
C PRO A 457 -5.58 -0.74 22.86
N GLN A 458 -4.35 -1.26 23.00
CA GLN A 458 -3.27 -0.95 22.06
C GLN A 458 -3.56 -1.53 20.66
N TYR A 459 -4.15 -2.73 20.56
CA TYR A 459 -4.50 -3.34 19.27
C TYR A 459 -5.61 -2.55 18.55
N SER A 460 -6.65 -2.14 19.29
CA SER A 460 -7.75 -1.35 18.78
C SER A 460 -7.30 0.04 18.31
N LEU A 461 -6.49 0.75 19.12
CA LEU A 461 -5.94 2.05 18.70
C LEU A 461 -5.07 1.92 17.46
N HIS A 462 -4.30 0.84 17.33
CA HIS A 462 -3.52 0.59 16.13
C HIS A 462 -4.40 0.39 14.89
N GLY A 463 -5.49 -0.37 15.02
CA GLY A 463 -6.45 -0.57 13.92
C GLY A 463 -7.19 0.73 13.54
N MET A 464 -7.51 1.59 14.51
CA MET A 464 -8.03 2.93 14.24
C MET A 464 -7.01 3.78 13.49
N ALA A 465 -5.75 3.82 13.95
CA ALA A 465 -4.68 4.58 13.31
C ALA A 465 -4.48 4.14 11.85
N GLU A 466 -4.53 2.84 11.58
CA GLU A 466 -4.40 2.25 10.25
C GLU A 466 -5.54 2.70 9.31
N ALA A 467 -6.79 2.71 9.79
CA ALA A 467 -7.94 3.15 9.00
C ALA A 467 -7.88 4.64 8.60
N PHE A 468 -7.31 5.49 9.45
CA PHE A 468 -7.10 6.91 9.12
C PHE A 468 -5.88 7.10 8.23
N MET A 469 -4.74 6.51 8.62
CA MET A 469 -3.46 6.73 7.95
C MET A 469 -3.39 6.05 6.59
N SER A 470 -3.59 4.73 6.51
CA SER A 470 -3.33 3.97 5.27
C SER A 470 -4.26 4.41 4.16
N ILE A 471 -5.54 4.63 4.47
CA ILE A 471 -6.52 5.12 3.49
C ILE A 471 -6.19 6.55 3.06
N GLY A 472 -5.90 7.45 4.01
CA GLY A 472 -5.49 8.82 3.68
C GLY A 472 -4.21 8.89 2.85
N HIS A 473 -3.27 7.97 3.09
CA HIS A 473 -2.01 7.90 2.36
C HIS A 473 -2.21 7.40 0.92
N LEU A 474 -3.06 6.39 0.69
CA LEU A 474 -3.42 5.95 -0.67
C LEU A 474 -4.21 7.02 -1.42
N GLU A 475 -5.17 7.66 -0.77
CA GLU A 475 -5.92 8.78 -1.35
C GLU A 475 -4.97 9.91 -1.75
N PHE A 476 -4.02 10.27 -0.88
CA PHE A 476 -2.98 11.26 -1.16
C PHE A 476 -2.13 10.86 -2.38
N PHE A 477 -1.63 9.61 -2.43
CA PHE A 477 -0.80 9.17 -3.54
C PHE A 477 -1.55 9.17 -4.86
N TYR A 478 -2.80 8.73 -4.86
CA TYR A 478 -3.60 8.70 -6.07
C TYR A 478 -3.98 10.11 -6.56
N ASP A 479 -4.46 10.95 -5.64
CA ASP A 479 -4.98 12.28 -5.94
C ASP A 479 -3.85 13.21 -6.37
N GLN A 480 -2.71 13.22 -5.66
CA GLN A 480 -1.62 14.17 -5.91
C GLN A 480 -0.59 13.67 -6.93
N ALA A 481 -0.63 12.40 -7.33
CA ALA A 481 0.23 11.92 -8.40
C ALA A 481 -0.13 12.54 -9.76
N PRO A 482 0.85 12.69 -10.66
CA PRO A 482 0.58 12.84 -12.08
C PRO A 482 -0.25 11.66 -12.59
N GLU A 483 -1.18 11.91 -13.49
CA GLU A 483 -2.16 10.90 -13.95
C GLU A 483 -1.48 9.69 -14.59
N SER A 484 -0.42 9.98 -15.33
CA SER A 484 0.45 9.05 -16.02
C SER A 484 1.28 8.15 -15.07
N MET A 485 1.37 8.49 -13.77
CA MET A 485 2.21 7.83 -12.77
C MET A 485 1.45 7.36 -11.53
N ARG A 486 0.11 7.30 -11.60
CA ARG A 486 -0.72 6.88 -10.45
C ARG A 486 -0.32 5.52 -9.91
N SER A 487 -0.03 4.52 -10.76
CA SER A 487 0.36 3.19 -10.26
C SER A 487 1.69 3.25 -9.52
N THR A 488 2.66 4.00 -10.06
CA THR A 488 3.99 4.21 -9.45
C THR A 488 3.89 4.91 -8.11
N ALA A 489 3.10 5.98 -8.02
CA ALA A 489 2.87 6.68 -6.76
C ALA A 489 2.21 5.76 -5.73
N MET A 490 1.23 4.95 -6.14
CA MET A 490 0.62 3.93 -5.28
C MET A 490 1.60 2.84 -4.85
N ALA A 491 2.59 2.49 -5.69
CA ALA A 491 3.65 1.58 -5.31
C ALA A 491 4.56 2.14 -4.20
N LEU A 492 4.71 3.47 -4.09
CA LEU A 492 5.47 4.10 -2.99
C LEU A 492 4.87 3.81 -1.61
N PHE A 493 3.56 3.58 -1.51
CA PHE A 493 2.96 3.14 -0.25
C PHE A 493 3.55 1.81 0.23
N TRP A 494 3.67 0.83 -0.67
CA TRP A 494 4.23 -0.48 -0.34
C TRP A 494 5.73 -0.42 -0.03
N THR A 495 6.46 0.51 -0.67
CA THR A 495 7.87 0.73 -0.32
C THR A 495 8.03 1.37 1.05
N ALA A 496 7.13 2.27 1.47
CA ALA A 496 7.12 2.79 2.83
C ALA A 496 6.96 1.66 3.85
N ILE A 497 6.12 0.66 3.54
CA ILE A 497 5.96 -0.52 4.38
C ILE A 497 7.28 -1.29 4.50
N SER A 498 7.93 -1.55 3.36
CA SER A 498 9.22 -2.25 3.32
C SER A 498 10.30 -1.51 4.12
N VAL A 499 10.46 -0.20 3.89
CA VAL A 499 11.47 0.61 4.59
C VAL A 499 11.15 0.68 6.08
N GLY A 500 9.88 0.82 6.46
CA GLY A 500 9.45 0.84 7.86
C GLY A 500 9.79 -0.43 8.62
N ASN A 501 9.67 -1.60 7.97
CA ASN A 501 10.10 -2.88 8.54
C ASN A 501 11.62 -2.97 8.71
N TYR A 502 12.41 -2.50 7.73
CA TYR A 502 13.87 -2.46 7.89
C TYR A 502 14.32 -1.50 8.99
N VAL A 503 13.66 -0.33 9.10
CA VAL A 503 13.90 0.64 10.17
C VAL A 503 13.53 0.03 11.53
N SER A 504 12.46 -0.77 11.62
CA SER A 504 12.10 -1.52 12.83
C SER A 504 13.21 -2.49 13.25
N THR A 505 13.72 -3.31 12.33
CA THR A 505 14.85 -4.21 12.60
C THR A 505 16.07 -3.44 13.09
N LEU A 506 16.44 -2.36 12.39
CA LEU A 506 17.56 -1.51 12.78
C LEU A 506 17.35 -0.91 14.18
N LEU A 507 16.16 -0.40 14.47
CA LEU A 507 15.83 0.18 15.78
C LEU A 507 15.99 -0.85 16.90
N VAL A 508 15.48 -2.07 16.71
CA VAL A 508 15.63 -3.18 17.68
C VAL A 508 17.10 -3.53 17.86
N THR A 509 17.88 -3.64 16.78
CA THR A 509 19.33 -3.93 16.87
C THR A 509 20.09 -2.83 17.60
N LEU A 510 19.80 -1.56 17.34
CA LEU A 510 20.44 -0.43 18.02
C LEU A 510 20.08 -0.42 19.51
N VAL A 511 18.81 -0.60 19.85
CA VAL A 511 18.38 -0.67 21.26
C VAL A 511 19.04 -1.86 21.96
N HIS A 512 19.09 -3.04 21.32
CA HIS A 512 19.77 -4.20 21.88
C HIS A 512 21.26 -3.91 22.14
N LYS A 513 21.96 -3.27 21.18
CA LYS A 513 23.37 -2.93 21.32
C LYS A 513 23.63 -1.88 22.41
N PHE A 514 22.85 -0.80 22.45
CA PHE A 514 23.08 0.33 23.35
C PHE A 514 22.52 0.13 24.76
N SER A 515 21.55 -0.77 24.94
CA SER A 515 20.99 -1.09 26.26
C SER A 515 21.68 -2.27 26.95
N ALA A 516 22.68 -2.88 26.31
CA ALA A 516 23.49 -3.95 26.90
C ALA A 516 24.32 -3.40 28.06
N GLY A 517 23.98 -3.83 29.28
CA GLY A 517 24.72 -3.52 30.49
C GLY A 517 25.89 -4.47 30.73
N PRO A 518 26.87 -4.10 31.58
CA PRO A 518 28.04 -4.92 31.89
C PRO A 518 27.71 -6.27 32.52
N ASN A 519 26.52 -6.41 33.12
CA ASN A 519 26.05 -7.64 33.76
C ASN A 519 25.20 -8.53 32.82
N GLY A 520 25.18 -8.26 31.52
CA GLY A 520 24.35 -8.97 30.54
C GLY A 520 22.86 -8.56 30.54
N SER A 521 22.48 -7.53 31.28
CA SER A 521 21.12 -6.98 31.27
C SER A 521 20.85 -6.21 29.97
N ASN A 522 19.68 -6.39 29.37
CA ASN A 522 19.28 -5.69 28.14
C ASN A 522 17.84 -5.17 28.27
N TRP A 523 17.47 -4.11 27.54
CA TRP A 523 16.06 -3.71 27.46
C TRP A 523 15.21 -4.76 26.74
N LEU A 524 15.80 -5.44 25.76
CA LEU A 524 15.15 -6.44 24.93
C LEU A 524 15.92 -7.77 25.03
N PRO A 525 15.87 -8.48 26.18
CA PRO A 525 16.64 -9.70 26.38
C PRO A 525 16.07 -10.86 25.54
N ASP A 526 16.96 -11.68 24.95
CA ASP A 526 16.58 -12.80 24.08
C ASP A 526 15.81 -13.91 24.82
N ASN A 527 16.10 -14.11 26.10
CA ASN A 527 15.59 -15.26 26.85
C ASN A 527 14.33 -14.90 27.67
N ASN A 528 14.36 -13.85 28.50
CA ASN A 528 13.28 -13.59 29.45
C ASN A 528 12.75 -12.15 29.35
N LEU A 529 11.58 -12.01 28.71
CA LEU A 529 10.88 -10.73 28.55
C LEU A 529 10.59 -10.03 29.89
N ASN A 530 10.37 -10.78 30.99
CA ASN A 530 10.07 -10.21 32.30
C ASN A 530 11.24 -9.41 32.88
N LYS A 531 12.47 -9.82 32.55
CA LYS A 531 13.71 -9.11 32.93
C LYS A 531 14.01 -7.90 32.05
N GLY A 532 13.40 -7.85 30.88
CA GLY A 532 13.53 -6.76 29.93
C GLY A 532 12.89 -5.46 30.42
N LYS A 533 13.18 -4.38 29.71
CA LYS A 533 12.56 -3.06 29.88
C LYS A 533 11.81 -2.70 28.60
N LEU A 534 10.84 -3.54 28.24
CA LEU A 534 10.02 -3.34 27.04
C LEU A 534 9.21 -2.03 27.13
N GLU A 535 8.83 -1.62 28.34
CA GLU A 535 8.19 -0.33 28.58
C GLU A 535 9.05 0.85 28.08
N TYR A 536 10.39 0.79 28.25
CA TYR A 536 11.30 1.84 27.78
C TYR A 536 11.42 1.85 26.26
N PHE A 537 11.33 0.68 25.63
CA PHE A 537 11.28 0.58 24.18
C PHE A 537 9.99 1.19 23.62
N TYR A 538 8.84 0.96 24.24
CA TYR A 538 7.59 1.63 23.86
C TYR A 538 7.63 3.14 24.08
N TRP A 539 8.25 3.63 25.17
CA TRP A 539 8.47 5.06 25.36
C TRP A 539 9.36 5.68 24.29
N LEU A 540 10.44 4.99 23.90
CA LEU A 540 11.31 5.43 22.81
C LEU A 540 10.53 5.57 21.51
N ILE A 541 9.71 4.58 21.15
CA ILE A 541 8.88 4.64 19.94
C ILE A 541 7.87 5.79 20.03
N THR A 542 7.23 5.97 21.19
CA THR A 542 6.28 7.07 21.41
C THR A 542 6.95 8.43 21.15
N ILE A 543 8.16 8.64 21.66
CA ILE A 543 8.93 9.87 21.46
C ILE A 543 9.31 10.04 19.97
N LEU A 544 9.77 8.98 19.31
CA LEU A 544 10.08 9.01 17.87
C LEU A 544 8.84 9.34 17.03
N GLN A 545 7.67 8.79 17.36
CA GLN A 545 6.42 9.09 16.68
C GLN A 545 5.96 10.53 16.94
N PHE A 546 6.19 11.07 18.14
CA PHE A 546 5.91 12.47 18.43
C PHE A 546 6.80 13.42 17.62
N ILE A 547 8.10 13.13 17.52
CA ILE A 547 9.03 13.87 16.65
C ILE A 547 8.58 13.78 15.18
N ASN A 548 8.16 12.59 14.75
CA ASN A 548 7.63 12.38 13.41
C ASN A 548 6.35 13.17 13.14
N LEU A 549 5.46 13.31 14.13
CA LEU A 549 4.27 14.15 14.02
C LEU A 549 4.65 15.62 13.82
N ILE A 550 5.65 16.14 14.54
CA ILE A 550 6.14 17.51 14.33
C ILE A 550 6.70 17.66 12.91
N TYR A 551 7.53 16.72 12.47
CA TYR A 551 8.05 16.68 11.10
C TYR A 551 6.90 16.68 10.07
N TYR A 552 5.92 15.81 10.26
CA TYR A 552 4.74 15.72 9.40
C TYR A 552 3.96 17.03 9.35
N LEU A 553 3.71 17.70 10.48
CA LEU A 553 2.99 18.96 10.53
C LEU A 553 3.74 20.08 9.78
N ILE A 554 5.08 20.11 9.86
CA ILE A 554 5.91 21.04 9.08
C ILE A 554 5.77 20.73 7.60
N CYS A 555 5.90 19.46 7.19
CA CYS A 555 5.76 19.04 5.80
C CYS A 555 4.37 19.33 5.25
N ALA A 556 3.31 19.03 6.00
CA ALA A 556 1.93 19.29 5.60
C ALA A 556 1.64 20.79 5.46
N LYS A 557 2.21 21.64 6.32
CA LYS A 557 2.08 23.10 6.21
C LYS A 557 2.81 23.68 4.99
N LEU A 558 3.94 23.09 4.61
CA LEU A 558 4.73 23.50 3.44
C LEU A 558 4.22 22.87 2.13
N TYR A 559 3.36 21.86 2.23
CA TYR A 559 2.85 21.14 1.07
C TYR A 559 1.92 22.02 0.24
N THR A 560 2.22 22.13 -1.05
CA THR A 560 1.36 22.82 -2.02
C THR A 560 0.71 21.79 -2.92
N TYR A 561 -0.62 21.72 -2.85
CA TYR A 561 -1.47 20.87 -3.69
C TYR A 561 -1.20 21.12 -5.18
N LYS A 562 -1.37 20.08 -6.01
CA LYS A 562 -1.21 20.25 -7.45
C LYS A 562 -2.36 21.12 -8.02
N PRO A 563 -2.07 22.23 -8.73
CA PRO A 563 -3.09 23.00 -9.41
C PRO A 563 -3.43 22.32 -10.76
N ILE A 564 -4.71 22.01 -10.98
CA ILE A 564 -5.19 21.39 -12.22
C ILE A 564 -6.10 22.36 -12.96
N GLN A 565 -5.85 22.55 -14.25
CA GLN A 565 -6.80 23.17 -15.16
C GLN A 565 -7.60 22.09 -15.88
N VAL A 566 -8.88 21.95 -15.54
CA VAL A 566 -9.79 20.97 -16.15
C VAL A 566 -10.19 21.46 -17.54
N HIS A 567 -10.19 20.56 -18.53
CA HIS A 567 -10.76 20.87 -19.85
C HIS A 567 -12.28 20.80 -19.77
N ASP A 568 -12.95 21.95 -19.89
CA ASP A 568 -14.40 21.96 -20.04
C ASP A 568 -14.75 21.40 -21.43
N LYS A 569 -15.55 20.34 -21.47
CA LYS A 569 -16.01 19.70 -22.72
C LYS A 569 -17.37 20.23 -23.20
N GLY A 570 -17.87 21.33 -22.61
CA GLY A 570 -19.05 22.04 -23.08
C GLY A 570 -18.70 23.39 -23.72
N ASP A 571 -19.35 23.68 -24.85
CA ASP A 571 -19.38 24.97 -25.56
C ASP A 571 -18.11 25.44 -26.27
N SER A 572 -17.85 24.83 -27.43
CA SER A 572 -17.06 25.42 -28.52
C SER A 572 -17.72 26.65 -29.19
N ASN A 573 -18.53 27.46 -28.49
CA ASN A 573 -19.22 28.61 -29.09
C ASN A 573 -19.48 29.84 -28.18
N LEU A 574 -18.82 29.97 -27.03
CA LEU A 574 -18.90 31.20 -26.25
C LEU A 574 -17.50 31.74 -25.93
N GLU A 575 -17.17 32.89 -26.55
CA GLU A 575 -16.04 33.73 -26.17
C GLU A 575 -16.15 34.10 -24.69
N GLY A 576 -15.35 33.42 -23.87
CA GLY A 576 -15.26 33.66 -22.44
C GLY A 576 -14.75 32.42 -21.73
N ASN A 577 -13.42 32.22 -21.72
CA ASN A 577 -12.77 31.19 -20.90
C ASN A 577 -13.19 31.36 -19.43
N GLN A 578 -14.22 30.64 -18.97
CA GLN A 578 -14.44 30.41 -17.55
C GLN A 578 -13.41 29.39 -17.09
N ILE A 579 -12.36 29.88 -16.44
CA ILE A 579 -11.27 29.09 -15.88
C ILE A 579 -11.74 28.56 -14.53
N GLU A 580 -12.14 27.29 -14.45
CA GLU A 580 -12.43 26.65 -13.17
C GLU A 580 -11.14 26.03 -12.60
N LEU A 581 -10.57 26.69 -11.59
CA LEU A 581 -9.44 26.18 -10.82
C LEU A 581 -9.94 25.08 -9.87
N ALA A 582 -9.80 23.82 -10.26
CA ALA A 582 -10.04 22.70 -9.37
C ALA A 582 -8.86 22.58 -8.38
N ILE A 583 -9.02 23.13 -7.19
CA ILE A 583 -8.16 22.78 -6.05
C ILE A 583 -8.78 21.53 -5.41
N THR A 584 -8.21 20.36 -5.65
CA THR A 584 -8.56 19.15 -4.89
C THR A 584 -8.07 19.31 -3.45
N VAL A 585 -8.91 19.87 -2.58
CA VAL A 585 -8.65 20.02 -1.13
C VAL A 585 -8.86 18.71 -0.38
#